data_AF-A0A438E4T8-F1
#
_entry.id   AF-A0A438E4T8-F1
#
_cell.length_a   1.000
_cell.length_b   1.000
_cell.length_c   1.000
_cell.angle_alpha   90.00
_cell.angle_beta   90.00
_cell.angle_gamma   90.00
#
_symmetry.space_group_name_H-M   'P 1'
#
loop_
_entity.id
_entity.type
_entity.pdbx_description
1 polymer ?
#
loop_
_entity_poly.entity_id
_entity_poly.type
_entity_poly.pdbx_seq_one_letter_code
_entity_poly.pdbx_strand_id
1 'polypeptide(L)'
;MKLPLRTLRQPTISIQFLLPFPAPFDLSTFLNSTQIHHRHPLVSYSLISLKGRSLYVANELGVPSYVYFASSAACLALMFHLQTLKDHQGLDVTEFANSDAELVVPGFVNSVPARVLPAVAVDKESGGSMDFLDRARGFREAKGILVNTFVELESHVINSFVDGTTPPIYTVGPLLNLQHANNQKQDSSLDVIRWLDDQPTSSVVFLCFGSAGAFHMDQIKEIAIGLENSGHRFLWTLRRPPPKDKMTLSSDYVNFNEVLPKGS
;
A
#
# COMPACT_ATOMS: atom_id res chain seq x y z
N MET A 1 -58.21 16.70 17.22
CA MET A 1 -57.63 15.36 17.03
C MET A 1 -56.40 15.52 16.15
N LYS A 2 -55.21 15.64 16.75
CA LYS A 2 -53.93 15.87 16.06
C LYS A 2 -53.26 14.52 15.79
N LEU A 3 -53.00 14.21 14.52
CA LEU A 3 -52.18 13.07 14.10
C LEU A 3 -50.70 13.36 14.41
N PRO A 4 -49.90 12.39 14.88
CA PRO A 4 -48.50 12.62 15.19
C PRO A 4 -47.65 12.63 13.91
N LEU A 5 -46.79 13.64 13.81
CA LEU A 5 -45.67 13.71 12.87
C LEU A 5 -44.73 12.52 13.11
N ARG A 6 -44.63 11.62 12.14
CA ARG A 6 -43.57 10.60 12.10
C ARG A 6 -42.25 11.31 11.77
N THR A 7 -41.37 11.41 12.75
CA THR A 7 -39.96 11.72 12.56
C THR A 7 -39.33 10.62 11.72
N LEU A 8 -39.01 10.93 10.45
CA LEU A 8 -38.14 10.11 9.61
C LEU A 8 -36.75 10.12 10.27
N ARG A 9 -36.39 9.04 10.98
CA ARG A 9 -35.00 8.78 11.36
C ARG A 9 -34.21 8.59 10.06
N GLN A 10 -33.24 9.48 9.82
CA GLN A 10 -32.21 9.26 8.79
C GLN A 10 -31.42 8.00 9.16
N PRO A 11 -31.25 7.02 8.25
CA PRO A 11 -30.41 5.87 8.52
C PRO A 11 -28.93 6.28 8.45
N THR A 12 -28.23 6.13 9.56
CA THR A 12 -26.77 6.25 9.66
C THR A 12 -26.12 5.12 8.87
N ILE A 13 -25.17 5.44 7.99
CA ILE A 13 -24.27 4.46 7.37
C ILE A 13 -23.34 3.95 8.47
N SER A 14 -23.41 2.67 8.81
CA SER A 14 -22.41 2.03 9.68
C SER A 14 -21.36 1.35 8.81
N ILE A 15 -20.17 1.94 8.78
CA ILE A 15 -18.98 1.36 8.15
C ILE A 15 -18.15 0.74 9.26
N GLN A 16 -18.07 -0.59 9.27
CA GLN A 16 -17.31 -1.30 10.29
C GLN A 16 -15.94 -1.66 9.73
N PHE A 17 -14.96 -0.82 10.06
CA PHE A 17 -13.56 -1.06 9.79
C PHE A 17 -13.00 -2.05 10.82
N LEU A 18 -12.57 -3.23 10.38
CA LEU A 18 -11.71 -4.12 11.16
C LEU A 18 -10.25 -3.86 10.74
N LEU A 19 -9.73 -2.68 11.12
CA LEU A 19 -8.32 -2.34 10.92
C LEU A 19 -7.50 -2.84 12.13
N PRO A 20 -6.34 -3.47 11.93
CA PRO A 20 -5.33 -3.61 12.96
C PRO A 20 -4.29 -2.47 12.86
N PHE A 21 -4.66 -1.23 12.49
CA PHE A 21 -3.74 -0.08 12.57
C PHE A 21 -4.48 1.26 12.76
N PRO A 22 -3.88 2.24 13.45
CA PRO A 22 -4.56 3.46 13.88
C PRO A 22 -4.36 4.57 12.84
N ALA A 23 -5.26 4.71 11.88
CA ALA A 23 -5.41 5.97 11.14
C ALA A 23 -6.87 6.13 10.68
N PRO A 24 -7.56 7.23 11.02
CA PRO A 24 -8.91 7.48 10.53
C PRO A 24 -8.84 7.89 9.06
N PHE A 25 -9.33 7.02 8.19
CA PHE A 25 -9.64 7.31 6.80
C PHE A 25 -10.77 8.34 6.73
N ASP A 26 -10.55 9.49 6.08
CA ASP A 26 -11.60 10.51 5.90
C ASP A 26 -12.58 10.07 4.80
N LEU A 27 -13.73 9.62 5.28
CA LEU A 27 -14.82 9.08 4.48
C LEU A 27 -15.50 10.12 3.58
N SER A 28 -15.48 11.39 3.97
CA SER A 28 -16.24 12.46 3.30
C SER A 28 -15.63 12.83 1.94
N THR A 29 -14.30 12.86 1.89
CA THR A 29 -13.54 13.13 0.67
C THR A 29 -13.69 11.99 -0.36
N PHE A 30 -13.76 10.74 0.11
CA PHE A 30 -13.91 9.53 -0.73
C PHE A 30 -15.31 9.39 -1.37
N LEU A 31 -16.38 9.71 -0.63
CA LEU A 31 -17.75 9.64 -1.14
C LEU A 31 -18.05 10.76 -2.15
N ASN A 32 -17.42 11.92 -2.01
CA ASN A 32 -17.62 13.05 -2.92
C ASN A 32 -16.88 12.91 -4.27
N SER A 33 -15.76 12.18 -4.33
CA SER A 33 -15.00 12.00 -5.57
C SER A 33 -15.60 10.95 -6.52
N THR A 34 -16.51 10.10 -6.03
CA THR A 34 -16.98 8.91 -6.78
C THR A 34 -18.35 9.05 -7.46
N GLN A 35 -19.03 10.21 -7.41
CA GLN A 35 -20.39 10.41 -7.99
C GLN A 35 -21.33 9.19 -7.81
N ILE A 36 -21.32 8.55 -6.63
CA ILE A 36 -22.16 7.38 -6.38
C ILE A 36 -23.56 7.88 -6.01
N HIS A 37 -24.43 7.97 -7.02
CA HIS A 37 -25.82 8.33 -6.83
C HIS A 37 -26.55 7.32 -5.93
N HIS A 38 -27.19 7.85 -4.88
CA HIS A 38 -27.93 7.14 -3.85
C HIS A 38 -28.99 6.16 -4.40
N ARG A 39 -28.88 4.87 -4.02
CA ARG A 39 -29.97 3.94 -3.67
C ARG A 39 -29.35 2.67 -3.03
N HIS A 40 -29.83 2.30 -1.83
CA HIS A 40 -29.35 1.21 -0.93
C HIS A 40 -29.02 -0.14 -1.65
N PRO A 41 -28.04 -0.96 -1.19
CA PRO A 41 -27.87 -1.48 0.18
C PRO A 41 -26.46 -1.27 0.77
N LEU A 42 -26.24 -1.79 1.99
CA LEU A 42 -24.96 -1.80 2.72
C LEU A 42 -23.77 -2.09 1.78
N VAL A 43 -22.79 -1.19 1.74
CA VAL A 43 -21.54 -1.38 0.99
C VAL A 43 -20.44 -1.62 2.01
N SER A 44 -19.81 -2.80 1.99
CA SER A 44 -18.64 -3.09 2.80
C SER A 44 -17.39 -2.67 2.03
N TYR A 45 -16.58 -1.79 2.63
CA TYR A 45 -15.28 -1.41 2.10
C TYR A 45 -14.20 -2.13 2.90
N SER A 46 -13.55 -3.11 2.28
CA SER A 46 -12.40 -3.79 2.85
C SER A 46 -11.15 -3.00 2.50
N LEU A 47 -10.83 -2.00 3.32
CA LEU A 47 -9.57 -1.27 3.24
C LEU A 47 -8.44 -2.20 3.71
N ILE A 48 -7.63 -2.66 2.74
CA ILE A 48 -6.45 -3.52 2.90
C ILE A 48 -6.79 -4.81 3.66
N SER A 49 -7.43 -5.75 2.97
CA SER A 49 -7.60 -7.08 3.53
C SER A 49 -6.26 -7.84 3.51
N LEU A 50 -5.49 -7.72 4.59
CA LEU A 50 -4.35 -8.60 4.86
C LEU A 50 -4.78 -10.07 5.04
N LYS A 51 -6.09 -10.36 5.15
CA LYS A 51 -6.65 -11.71 5.32
C LYS A 51 -7.92 -11.90 4.47
N GLY A 52 -7.82 -12.68 3.40
CA GLY A 52 -8.92 -12.99 2.46
C GLY A 52 -10.24 -13.46 3.08
N ARG A 53 -10.23 -13.94 4.33
CA ARG A 53 -11.44 -14.35 5.07
C ARG A 53 -12.52 -13.28 5.18
N SER A 54 -12.17 -11.98 5.15
CA SER A 54 -13.17 -10.91 5.21
C SER A 54 -14.03 -10.81 3.95
N LEU A 55 -13.47 -11.16 2.77
CA LEU A 55 -14.24 -11.18 1.52
C LEU A 55 -15.20 -12.35 1.49
N TYR A 56 -14.73 -13.52 1.95
CA TYR A 56 -15.56 -14.72 2.06
C TYR A 56 -16.83 -14.47 2.89
N VAL A 57 -16.70 -13.88 4.09
CA VAL A 57 -17.84 -13.56 4.95
C VAL A 57 -18.80 -12.55 4.31
N ALA A 58 -18.27 -11.53 3.64
CA ALA A 58 -19.12 -10.55 2.96
C ALA A 58 -19.89 -11.16 1.79
N ASN A 59 -19.28 -12.09 1.05
CA ASN A 59 -19.93 -12.86 0.00
C ASN A 59 -21.03 -13.78 0.56
N GLU A 60 -20.78 -14.48 1.67
CA GLU A 60 -21.82 -15.29 2.36
C GLU A 60 -23.03 -14.44 2.80
N LEU A 61 -22.80 -13.19 3.18
CA LEU A 61 -23.84 -12.25 3.59
C LEU A 61 -24.51 -11.51 2.41
N GLY A 62 -24.10 -11.79 1.16
CA GLY A 62 -24.64 -11.14 -0.03
C GLY A 62 -24.29 -9.64 -0.13
N VAL A 63 -23.23 -9.20 0.55
CA VAL A 63 -22.78 -7.81 0.58
C VAL A 63 -21.72 -7.58 -0.49
N PRO A 64 -21.87 -6.57 -1.37
CA PRO A 64 -20.86 -6.28 -2.38
C PRO A 64 -19.54 -5.87 -1.72
N SER A 65 -18.47 -6.56 -2.08
CA SER A 65 -17.12 -6.33 -1.56
C SER A 65 -16.23 -5.64 -2.59
N TYR A 66 -15.58 -4.55 -2.19
CA TYR A 66 -14.53 -3.90 -2.97
C TYR A 66 -13.19 -3.99 -2.25
N VAL A 67 -12.11 -4.16 -3.02
CA VAL A 67 -10.75 -4.18 -2.50
C VAL A 67 -10.09 -2.83 -2.76
N TYR A 68 -9.49 -2.24 -1.73
CA TYR A 68 -8.54 -1.14 -1.93
C TYR A 68 -7.11 -1.70 -1.95
N PHE A 69 -6.45 -1.60 -3.11
CA PHE A 69 -5.08 -2.04 -3.32
C PHE A 69 -4.14 -0.84 -3.24
N ALA A 70 -3.36 -0.79 -2.16
CA ALA A 70 -2.50 0.34 -1.82
C ALA A 70 -1.13 0.33 -2.53
N SER A 71 -0.92 -0.60 -3.48
CA SER A 71 0.29 -0.68 -4.31
C SER A 71 -0.06 -0.39 -5.78
N SER A 72 0.92 -0.48 -6.66
CA SER A 72 0.77 -0.16 -8.09
C SER A 72 -0.12 -1.18 -8.82
N ALA A 73 -0.74 -0.75 -9.92
CA ALA A 73 -1.48 -1.67 -10.78
C ALA A 73 -0.56 -2.78 -11.32
N ALA A 74 0.72 -2.45 -11.60
CA ALA A 74 1.73 -3.43 -12.03
C ALA A 74 1.95 -4.56 -11.01
N CYS A 75 1.99 -4.22 -9.71
CA CYS A 75 2.10 -5.24 -8.65
C CYS A 75 0.87 -6.14 -8.60
N LEU A 76 -0.32 -5.59 -8.82
CA LEU A 76 -1.56 -6.38 -8.91
C LEU A 76 -1.56 -7.32 -10.11
N ALA A 77 -1.13 -6.85 -11.29
CA ALA A 77 -1.02 -7.67 -12.49
C ALA A 77 -0.02 -8.83 -12.30
N LEU A 78 1.14 -8.57 -11.69
CA LEU A 78 2.10 -9.60 -11.34
C LEU A 78 1.48 -10.64 -10.38
N MET A 79 0.78 -10.18 -9.34
CA MET A 79 0.11 -11.06 -8.37
C MET A 79 -0.89 -12.00 -9.04
N PHE A 80 -1.74 -11.48 -9.93
CA PHE A 80 -2.69 -12.28 -10.70
C PHE A 80 -2.03 -13.21 -11.71
N HIS A 81 -0.91 -12.80 -12.30
CA HIS A 81 -0.16 -13.65 -13.20
C HIS A 81 0.44 -14.84 -12.46
N LEU A 82 1.11 -14.63 -11.33
CA LEU A 82 1.67 -15.72 -10.51
C LEU A 82 0.57 -16.69 -10.03
N GLN A 83 -0.58 -16.16 -9.64
CA GLN A 83 -1.75 -16.97 -9.31
C GLN A 83 -2.24 -17.81 -10.50
N THR A 84 -2.27 -17.24 -11.71
CA THR A 84 -2.61 -17.97 -12.94
C THR A 84 -1.60 -19.07 -13.26
N LEU A 85 -0.30 -18.81 -13.11
CA LEU A 85 0.75 -19.82 -13.30
C LEU A 85 0.55 -21.01 -12.34
N LYS A 86 0.22 -20.74 -11.07
CA LYS A 86 -0.05 -21.80 -10.09
C LYS A 86 -1.32 -22.58 -10.43
N ASP A 87 -2.43 -21.88 -10.63
CA ASP A 87 -3.76 -22.48 -10.65
C ASP A 87 -4.10 -23.14 -11.99
N HIS A 88 -3.62 -22.58 -13.10
CA HIS A 88 -3.97 -23.05 -14.45
C HIS A 88 -2.82 -23.75 -15.17
N GLN A 89 -1.58 -23.46 -14.81
CA GLN A 89 -0.40 -24.09 -15.43
C GLN A 89 0.32 -25.08 -14.49
N GLY A 90 -0.10 -25.17 -13.23
CA GLY A 90 0.46 -26.10 -12.24
C GLY A 90 1.89 -25.77 -11.80
N LEU A 91 2.40 -24.57 -12.10
CA LEU A 91 3.76 -24.17 -11.76
C LEU A 91 3.90 -23.89 -10.26
N ASP A 92 4.97 -24.39 -9.64
CA ASP A 92 5.31 -24.00 -8.27
C ASP A 92 6.07 -22.67 -8.28
N VAL A 93 5.36 -21.57 -7.99
CA VAL A 93 5.92 -20.20 -7.94
C VAL A 93 7.12 -20.10 -6.98
N THR A 94 7.21 -20.96 -5.97
CA THR A 94 8.34 -20.96 -5.02
C THR A 94 9.66 -21.39 -5.66
N GLU A 95 9.64 -22.09 -6.80
CA GLU A 95 10.84 -22.46 -7.55
C GLU A 95 11.54 -21.25 -8.18
N PHE A 96 10.86 -20.11 -8.27
CA PHE A 96 11.46 -18.87 -8.79
C PHE A 96 12.44 -18.19 -7.82
N ALA A 97 12.48 -18.55 -6.53
CA ALA A 97 13.27 -17.86 -5.51
C ALA A 97 14.77 -17.71 -5.86
N ASN A 98 15.32 -18.63 -6.67
CA ASN A 98 16.71 -18.61 -7.12
C ASN A 98 16.83 -18.95 -8.61
N SER A 99 15.82 -18.58 -9.41
CA SER A 99 15.79 -18.88 -10.83
C SER A 99 16.27 -17.70 -11.67
N ASP A 100 16.89 -18.00 -12.81
CA ASP A 100 17.17 -17.03 -13.88
C ASP A 100 16.02 -16.90 -14.89
N ALA A 101 14.84 -17.44 -14.56
CA ALA A 101 13.67 -17.35 -15.41
C ALA A 101 13.25 -15.89 -15.65
N GLU A 102 12.74 -15.65 -16.85
CA GLU A 102 12.18 -14.37 -17.29
C GLU A 102 10.68 -14.56 -17.52
N LEU A 103 9.85 -13.91 -16.71
CA LEU A 103 8.40 -14.06 -16.75
C LEU A 103 7.77 -13.04 -17.70
N VAL A 104 6.98 -13.53 -18.66
CA VAL A 104 6.17 -12.67 -19.53
C VAL A 104 4.84 -12.37 -18.84
N VAL A 105 4.83 -11.26 -18.09
CA VAL A 105 3.65 -10.81 -17.35
C VAL A 105 2.73 -10.01 -18.28
N PRO A 106 1.43 -10.35 -18.39
CA PRO A 106 0.47 -9.55 -19.13
C PRO A 106 0.46 -8.10 -18.66
N GLY A 107 0.52 -7.16 -19.60
CA GLY A 107 0.55 -5.73 -19.30
C GLY A 107 1.92 -5.18 -18.91
N PHE A 108 2.98 -5.98 -18.90
CA PHE A 108 4.35 -5.48 -18.79
C PHE A 108 4.95 -5.30 -20.18
N VAL A 109 5.80 -4.28 -20.35
CA VAL A 109 6.50 -4.03 -21.62
C VAL A 109 7.66 -5.00 -21.80
N ASN A 110 8.36 -5.30 -20.71
CA ASN A 110 9.52 -6.19 -20.66
C ASN A 110 9.22 -7.39 -19.78
N SER A 111 9.95 -8.49 -20.02
CA SER A 111 9.95 -9.64 -19.11
C SER A 111 10.40 -9.23 -17.71
N VAL A 112 9.87 -9.94 -16.72
CA VAL A 112 10.17 -9.73 -15.30
C VAL A 112 11.13 -10.84 -14.85
N PRO A 113 12.37 -10.51 -14.47
CA PRO A 113 13.29 -11.49 -13.93
C PRO A 113 12.75 -12.11 -12.63
N ALA A 114 12.85 -13.43 -12.48
CA ALA A 114 12.42 -14.14 -11.27
C ALA A 114 13.08 -13.59 -9.99
N ARG A 115 14.34 -13.14 -10.08
CA ARG A 115 15.10 -12.53 -8.97
C ARG A 115 14.50 -11.23 -8.41
N VAL A 116 13.61 -10.56 -9.13
CA VAL A 116 12.95 -9.33 -8.65
C VAL A 116 11.53 -9.57 -8.13
N LEU A 117 11.07 -10.83 -8.10
CA LEU A 117 9.78 -11.16 -7.53
C LEU A 117 9.74 -10.82 -6.03
N PRO A 118 8.58 -10.40 -5.50
CA PRO A 118 8.44 -10.16 -4.07
C PRO A 118 8.84 -11.40 -3.28
N ALA A 119 9.71 -11.25 -2.28
CA ALA A 119 10.20 -12.38 -1.48
C ALA A 119 9.05 -13.23 -0.90
N VAL A 120 7.97 -12.57 -0.45
CA VAL A 120 6.77 -13.24 0.04
C VAL A 120 6.10 -14.13 -1.01
N ALA A 121 6.16 -13.79 -2.29
CA ALA A 121 5.51 -14.57 -3.35
C ALA A 121 6.22 -15.91 -3.62
N VAL A 122 7.51 -16.01 -3.29
CA VAL A 122 8.35 -17.21 -3.51
C VAL A 122 8.71 -17.92 -2.20
N ASP A 123 8.27 -17.40 -1.05
CA ASP A 123 8.55 -17.96 0.27
C ASP A 123 7.71 -19.21 0.55
N LYS A 124 8.37 -20.37 0.43
CA LYS A 124 7.78 -21.69 0.74
C LYS A 124 7.77 -21.99 2.23
N GLU A 125 8.81 -21.57 2.94
CA GLU A 125 9.11 -22.04 4.30
C GLU A 125 8.17 -21.43 5.33
N SER A 126 7.88 -20.14 5.22
CA SER A 126 6.96 -19.45 6.15
C SER A 126 5.48 -19.59 5.75
N GLY A 127 5.20 -20.13 4.57
CA GLY A 127 3.88 -20.13 3.94
C GLY A 127 3.51 -18.81 3.25
N GLY A 128 4.45 -17.85 3.16
CA GLY A 128 4.23 -16.56 2.50
C GLY A 128 3.69 -16.65 1.07
N SER A 129 4.18 -17.62 0.28
CA SER A 129 3.72 -17.83 -1.10
C SER A 129 2.26 -18.25 -1.15
N MET A 130 1.82 -19.13 -0.23
CA MET A 130 0.43 -19.54 -0.14
C MET A 130 -0.47 -18.36 0.23
N ASP A 131 -0.09 -17.58 1.26
CA ASP A 131 -0.82 -16.37 1.68
C ASP A 131 -0.91 -15.33 0.55
N PHE A 132 0.17 -15.17 -0.22
CA PHE A 132 0.21 -14.26 -1.36
C PHE A 132 -0.77 -14.69 -2.46
N LEU A 133 -0.78 -15.97 -2.81
CA LEU A 133 -1.66 -16.54 -3.83
C LEU A 133 -3.13 -16.55 -3.37
N ASP A 134 -3.39 -16.85 -2.10
CA ASP A 134 -4.75 -16.81 -1.53
C ASP A 134 -5.33 -15.39 -1.53
N ARG A 135 -4.50 -14.36 -1.29
CA ARG A 135 -4.92 -12.96 -1.46
C ARG A 135 -5.27 -12.65 -2.91
N ALA A 136 -4.46 -13.12 -3.86
CA ALA A 136 -4.73 -12.94 -5.29
C ALA A 136 -6.09 -13.55 -5.67
N ARG A 137 -6.38 -14.78 -5.22
CA ARG A 137 -7.68 -15.43 -5.44
C ARG A 137 -8.82 -14.62 -4.82
N GLY A 138 -8.68 -14.22 -3.55
CA GLY A 138 -9.69 -13.41 -2.87
C GLY A 138 -9.93 -12.06 -3.54
N PHE A 139 -8.90 -11.41 -4.10
CA PHE A 139 -9.08 -10.16 -4.84
C PHE A 139 -9.86 -10.36 -6.14
N ARG A 140 -9.71 -11.51 -6.82
CA ARG A 140 -10.50 -11.83 -8.01
C ARG A 140 -11.99 -12.07 -7.72
N GLU A 141 -12.34 -12.39 -6.48
CA GLU A 141 -13.75 -12.53 -6.04
C GLU A 141 -14.43 -11.19 -5.72
N ALA A 142 -13.67 -10.09 -5.69
CA ALA A 142 -14.22 -8.77 -5.40
C ALA A 142 -15.12 -8.26 -6.54
N LYS A 143 -16.08 -7.40 -6.21
CA LYS A 143 -16.91 -6.69 -7.20
C LYS A 143 -16.13 -5.65 -8.00
N GLY A 144 -14.99 -5.21 -7.45
CA GLY A 144 -14.07 -4.29 -8.09
C GLY A 144 -12.88 -4.00 -7.19
N ILE A 145 -11.80 -3.52 -7.81
CA ILE A 145 -10.54 -3.22 -7.12
C ILE A 145 -10.21 -1.76 -7.36
N LEU A 146 -10.10 -1.00 -6.29
CA LEU A 146 -9.67 0.39 -6.30
C LEU A 146 -8.15 0.40 -6.14
N VAL A 147 -7.44 1.04 -7.06
CA VAL A 147 -5.98 1.15 -7.06
C VAL A 147 -5.62 2.63 -6.94
N ASN A 148 -4.73 2.96 -6.01
CA ASN A 148 -4.25 4.33 -5.81
C ASN A 148 -3.23 4.73 -6.88
N THR A 149 -3.70 4.81 -8.12
CA THR A 149 -2.93 5.18 -9.32
C THR A 149 -3.84 5.94 -10.29
N PHE A 150 -3.30 6.37 -11.42
CA PHE A 150 -4.03 7.00 -12.53
C PHE A 150 -3.57 6.43 -13.87
N VAL A 151 -4.42 6.52 -14.89
CA VAL A 151 -4.26 5.80 -16.16
C VAL A 151 -2.99 6.20 -16.89
N GLU A 152 -2.65 7.47 -16.92
CA GLU A 152 -1.49 8.01 -17.62
C GLU A 152 -0.17 7.47 -17.05
N LEU A 153 -0.13 7.07 -15.77
CA LEU A 153 1.05 6.50 -15.13
C LEU A 153 1.27 5.02 -15.48
N GLU A 154 0.20 4.23 -15.53
CA GLU A 154 0.25 2.76 -15.63
C GLU A 154 -0.60 2.20 -16.80
N SER A 155 -0.74 2.96 -17.88
CA SER A 155 -1.68 2.68 -18.98
C SER A 155 -1.57 1.26 -19.56
N HIS A 156 -0.36 0.76 -19.80
CA HIS A 156 -0.14 -0.57 -20.38
C HIS A 156 -0.71 -1.70 -19.51
N VAL A 157 -0.46 -1.64 -18.20
CA VAL A 157 -1.00 -2.61 -17.23
C VAL A 157 -2.51 -2.44 -17.06
N ILE A 158 -2.99 -1.20 -16.94
CA ILE A 158 -4.42 -0.96 -16.71
C ILE A 158 -5.25 -1.51 -17.88
N ASN A 159 -4.77 -1.30 -19.11
CA ASN A 159 -5.42 -1.81 -20.31
C ASN A 159 -5.30 -3.33 -20.48
N SER A 160 -4.41 -4.01 -19.75
CA SER A 160 -4.25 -5.47 -19.85
C SER A 160 -5.24 -6.27 -19.01
N PHE A 161 -5.97 -5.64 -18.08
CA PHE A 161 -6.92 -6.32 -17.18
C PHE A 161 -8.23 -6.81 -17.86
N VAL A 162 -8.23 -6.96 -19.19
CA VAL A 162 -9.39 -7.39 -19.99
C VAL A 162 -9.49 -8.92 -20.14
N ASP A 163 -8.95 -9.68 -19.19
CA ASP A 163 -8.84 -11.15 -19.26
C ASP A 163 -10.14 -11.91 -18.92
N GLY A 164 -11.22 -11.21 -18.58
CA GLY A 164 -12.52 -11.79 -18.21
C GLY A 164 -12.57 -12.45 -16.82
N THR A 165 -11.44 -12.55 -16.13
CA THR A 165 -11.31 -13.12 -14.77
C THR A 165 -10.96 -12.06 -13.73
N THR A 166 -10.52 -10.89 -14.19
CA THR A 166 -10.15 -9.75 -13.35
C THR A 166 -11.38 -8.87 -13.10
N PRO A 167 -11.71 -8.55 -11.84
CA PRO A 167 -12.74 -7.58 -11.53
C PRO A 167 -12.43 -6.20 -12.13
N PRO A 168 -13.44 -5.34 -12.34
CA PRO A 168 -13.22 -3.97 -12.77
C PRO A 168 -12.19 -3.24 -11.89
N ILE A 169 -11.19 -2.66 -12.53
CA ILE A 169 -10.13 -1.88 -11.88
C ILE A 169 -10.50 -0.40 -11.93
N TYR A 170 -10.56 0.25 -10.78
CA TYR A 170 -10.84 1.67 -10.62
C TYR A 170 -9.59 2.40 -10.17
N THR A 171 -9.01 3.22 -11.04
CA THR A 171 -7.90 4.11 -10.72
C THR A 171 -8.43 5.32 -9.95
N VAL A 172 -8.16 5.41 -8.66
CA VAL A 172 -8.70 6.46 -7.77
C VAL A 172 -7.65 7.45 -7.29
N GLY A 173 -6.41 7.32 -7.78
CA GLY A 173 -5.27 8.10 -7.32
C GLY A 173 -5.00 9.39 -8.11
N PRO A 174 -4.05 10.21 -7.64
CA PRO A 174 -3.30 10.03 -6.39
C PRO A 174 -4.11 10.49 -5.17
N LEU A 175 -4.47 9.56 -4.28
CA LEU A 175 -5.07 9.85 -2.99
C LEU A 175 -3.97 10.23 -2.01
N LEU A 176 -3.91 11.52 -1.69
CA LEU A 176 -2.98 12.08 -0.72
C LEU A 176 -3.75 12.56 0.51
N ASN A 177 -3.39 12.07 1.70
CA ASN A 177 -3.99 12.51 2.96
C ASN A 177 -3.29 13.78 3.49
N LEU A 178 -3.56 14.92 2.85
CA LEU A 178 -2.93 16.20 3.19
C LEU A 178 -3.51 16.83 4.48
N GLN A 179 -4.70 16.41 4.92
CA GLN A 179 -5.34 17.00 6.10
C GLN A 179 -4.65 16.61 7.42
N HIS A 180 -4.04 15.43 7.50
CA HIS A 180 -3.27 15.02 8.67
C HIS A 180 -1.96 15.80 8.83
N ALA A 181 -1.38 16.31 7.74
CA ALA A 181 -0.18 17.15 7.79
C ALA A 181 -0.44 18.51 8.48
N ASN A 182 -1.65 19.05 8.35
CA ASN A 182 -2.00 20.35 8.94
C ASN A 182 -2.37 20.28 10.44
N ASN A 183 -2.81 19.11 10.92
CA ASN A 183 -3.25 18.95 12.32
C ASN A 183 -2.11 18.54 13.28
N GLN A 184 -0.95 18.14 12.75
CA GLN A 184 0.27 17.93 13.52
C GLN A 184 1.19 19.14 13.36
N LYS A 185 0.82 20.28 13.94
CA LYS A 185 1.79 21.35 14.23
C LYS A 185 2.70 20.90 15.37
N GLN A 186 3.58 19.94 15.10
CA GLN A 186 4.77 19.74 15.93
C GLN A 186 5.78 20.82 15.52
N ASP A 187 6.34 21.54 16.50
CA ASP A 187 7.34 22.59 16.27
C ASP A 187 8.50 22.09 15.38
N SER A 188 8.88 20.82 15.51
CA SER A 188 9.91 20.18 14.69
C SER A 188 9.61 20.14 13.18
N SER A 189 8.33 20.05 12.78
CA SER A 189 7.95 20.08 11.37
C SER A 189 8.12 21.48 10.78
N LEU A 190 7.89 22.53 11.57
CA LEU A 190 8.09 23.92 11.14
C LEU A 190 9.58 24.25 10.98
N ASP A 191 10.44 23.69 11.84
CA ASP A 191 11.89 23.88 11.74
C ASP A 191 12.48 23.26 10.48
N VAL A 192 12.03 22.05 10.10
CA VAL A 192 12.46 21.40 8.85
C VAL A 192 12.02 22.20 7.62
N ILE A 193 10.77 22.69 7.60
CA ILE A 193 10.28 23.51 6.48
C ILE A 193 11.08 24.81 6.37
N ARG A 194 11.34 25.51 7.49
CA ARG A 194 12.18 26.72 7.49
C ARG A 194 13.60 26.43 6.99
N TRP A 195 14.20 25.33 7.42
CA TRP A 195 15.52 24.93 6.93
C TRP A 195 15.51 24.67 5.42
N LEU A 196 14.45 24.06 4.88
CA LEU A 196 14.28 23.85 3.43
C LEU A 196 14.10 25.17 2.68
N ASP A 197 13.35 26.12 3.23
CA ASP A 197 13.13 27.45 2.63
C ASP A 197 14.44 28.23 2.43
N ASP A 198 15.45 27.99 3.28
CA ASP A 198 16.77 28.60 3.19
C ASP A 198 17.73 27.93 2.17
N GLN A 199 17.32 26.82 1.54
CA GLN A 199 18.17 26.11 0.57
C GLN A 199 17.92 26.57 -0.87
N PRO A 200 18.94 26.51 -1.76
CA PRO A 200 18.74 26.71 -3.19
C PRO A 200 17.72 25.72 -3.77
N THR A 201 16.97 26.15 -4.77
CA THR A 201 15.99 25.29 -5.45
C THR A 201 16.62 24.00 -5.98
N SER A 202 15.95 22.87 -5.76
CA SER A 202 16.39 21.54 -6.22
C SER A 202 17.80 21.13 -5.76
N SER A 203 18.23 21.58 -4.57
CA SER A 203 19.59 21.32 -4.04
C SER A 203 19.66 20.35 -2.86
N VAL A 204 18.51 19.86 -2.37
CA VAL A 204 18.41 18.95 -1.21
C VAL A 204 17.97 17.57 -1.67
N VAL A 205 18.68 16.53 -1.22
CA VAL A 205 18.32 15.12 -1.40
C VAL A 205 17.41 14.68 -0.26
N PHE A 206 16.19 14.24 -0.57
CA PHE A 206 15.32 13.61 0.42
C PHE A 206 15.50 12.09 0.42
N LEU A 207 15.81 11.52 1.58
CA LEU A 207 16.00 10.09 1.78
C LEU A 207 14.98 9.55 2.79
N CYS A 208 14.14 8.62 2.36
CA CYS A 208 13.15 7.96 3.20
C CYS A 208 12.87 6.54 2.69
N PHE A 209 12.95 5.56 3.59
CA PHE A 209 12.72 4.14 3.27
C PHE A 209 11.33 3.64 3.73
N GLY A 210 10.43 4.57 4.05
CA GLY A 210 9.09 4.25 4.54
C GLY A 210 9.06 3.77 5.99
N SER A 211 7.86 3.43 6.48
CA SER A 211 7.62 3.06 7.89
C SER A 211 8.19 1.70 8.30
N ALA A 212 8.54 0.85 7.33
CA ALA A 212 9.17 -0.45 7.57
C ALA A 212 10.65 -0.48 7.14
N GLY A 213 11.16 0.61 6.56
CA GLY A 213 12.54 0.73 6.10
C GLY A 213 13.48 1.07 7.25
N ALA A 214 13.90 0.05 8.00
CA ALA A 214 14.89 0.16 9.05
C ALA A 214 16.09 -0.74 8.74
N PHE A 215 17.29 -0.24 9.03
CA PHE A 215 18.54 -0.89 8.64
C PHE A 215 19.41 -1.22 9.85
N HIS A 216 20.33 -2.16 9.66
CA HIS A 216 21.37 -2.42 10.65
C HIS A 216 22.36 -1.26 10.74
N MET A 217 23.02 -1.13 11.89
CA MET A 217 23.94 -0.01 12.17
C MET A 217 25.03 0.14 11.11
N ASP A 218 25.56 -0.97 10.61
CA ASP A 218 26.63 -0.94 9.60
C ASP A 218 26.14 -0.35 8.27
N GLN A 219 24.92 -0.71 7.83
CA GLN A 219 24.30 -0.11 6.65
C GLN A 219 24.00 1.38 6.84
N ILE A 220 23.55 1.78 8.04
CA ILE A 220 23.29 3.18 8.36
C ILE A 220 24.58 4.00 8.27
N LYS A 221 25.70 3.48 8.78
CA LYS A 221 27.01 4.13 8.67
C LYS A 221 27.46 4.29 7.22
N GLU A 222 27.34 3.25 6.40
CA GLU A 222 27.69 3.32 4.98
C GLU A 222 26.82 4.33 4.23
N ILE A 223 25.51 4.39 4.51
CA ILE A 223 24.61 5.40 3.94
C ILE A 223 25.05 6.81 4.38
N ALA A 224 25.39 7.00 5.66
CA ALA A 224 25.84 8.29 6.18
C ALA A 224 27.16 8.74 5.52
N ILE A 225 28.14 7.84 5.39
CA ILE A 225 29.41 8.09 4.70
C ILE A 225 29.15 8.45 3.22
N GLY A 226 28.23 7.73 2.56
CA GLY A 226 27.84 8.02 1.19
C GLY A 226 27.21 9.41 1.02
N LEU A 227 26.33 9.79 1.94
CA LEU A 227 25.71 11.13 1.96
C LEU A 227 26.76 12.22 2.21
N GLU A 228 27.66 12.03 3.17
CA GLU A 228 28.75 12.98 3.47
C GLU A 228 29.68 13.17 2.26
N ASN A 229 30.13 12.06 1.65
CA ASN A 229 31.01 12.10 0.48
C ASN A 229 30.32 12.66 -0.77
N SER A 230 28.99 12.65 -0.84
CA SER A 230 28.24 13.22 -1.96
C SER A 230 28.35 14.75 -2.03
N GLY A 231 28.67 15.41 -0.91
CA GLY A 231 28.69 16.88 -0.81
C GLY A 231 27.32 17.55 -0.99
N HIS A 232 26.24 16.76 -1.10
CA HIS A 232 24.89 17.28 -1.19
C HIS A 232 24.28 17.53 0.19
N ARG A 233 23.45 18.56 0.28
CA ARG A 233 22.54 18.72 1.41
C ARG A 233 21.50 17.62 1.36
N PHE A 234 21.14 17.07 2.51
CA PHE A 234 20.16 15.99 2.57
C PHE A 234 19.19 16.17 3.74
N LEU A 235 18.00 15.60 3.55
CA LEU A 235 16.99 15.40 4.58
C LEU A 235 16.71 13.90 4.67
N TRP A 236 17.13 13.25 5.75
CA TRP A 236 17.01 11.80 5.90
C TRP A 236 16.09 11.44 7.07
N THR A 237 15.01 10.70 6.78
CA THR A 237 14.18 10.08 7.81
C THR A 237 14.78 8.73 8.22
N LEU A 238 15.31 8.67 9.44
CA LEU A 238 15.95 7.47 9.99
C LEU A 238 15.02 6.72 10.95
N ARG A 239 14.90 5.40 10.78
CA ARG A 239 14.06 4.52 11.61
C ARG A 239 14.86 3.39 12.23
N ARG A 240 14.59 3.10 13.50
CA ARG A 240 15.23 2.03 14.28
C ARG A 240 14.55 0.69 13.99
N PRO A 241 15.31 -0.38 13.72
CA PRO A 241 14.73 -1.70 13.50
C PRO A 241 13.96 -2.19 14.72
N PRO A 242 12.86 -2.93 14.52
CA PRO A 242 12.10 -3.48 15.63
C PRO A 242 12.95 -4.47 16.44
N PRO A 243 12.69 -4.62 17.76
CA PRO A 243 13.34 -5.65 18.57
C PRO A 243 13.09 -7.05 17.98
N LYS A 244 14.11 -7.92 18.02
CA LYS A 244 14.08 -9.26 17.39
C LYS A 244 12.88 -10.14 17.81
N ASP A 245 12.28 -9.87 18.97
CA ASP A 245 11.20 -10.69 19.55
C ASP A 245 9.81 -10.05 19.46
N LYS A 246 9.63 -8.96 18.71
CA LYS A 246 8.33 -8.28 18.59
C LYS A 246 7.97 -7.95 17.14
N MET A 247 6.76 -8.34 16.74
CA MET A 247 6.14 -7.93 15.47
C MET A 247 5.58 -6.50 15.59
N THR A 248 6.47 -5.53 15.79
CA THR A 248 6.14 -4.10 15.87
C THR A 248 6.77 -3.35 14.70
N LEU A 249 6.19 -2.21 14.32
CA LEU A 249 6.79 -1.32 13.32
C LEU A 249 8.10 -0.71 13.83
N SER A 250 8.92 -0.23 12.88
CA SER A 250 10.13 0.51 13.21
C SER A 250 9.79 1.78 14.00
N SER A 251 10.65 2.17 14.94
CA SER A 251 10.45 3.35 15.79
C SER A 251 11.43 4.46 15.44
N ASP A 252 11.17 5.68 15.91
CA ASP A 252 12.13 6.78 15.74
C ASP A 252 13.35 6.61 16.65
N TYR A 253 14.48 7.18 16.23
CA TYR A 253 15.65 7.33 17.08
C TYR A 253 15.45 8.50 18.05
N VAL A 254 15.83 8.30 19.31
CA VAL A 254 15.78 9.34 20.35
C VAL A 254 17.04 10.23 20.32
N ASN A 255 18.15 9.68 19.82
CA ASN A 255 19.44 10.37 19.73
C ASN A 255 20.16 9.95 18.45
N PHE A 256 20.36 10.90 17.53
CA PHE A 256 21.01 10.65 16.24
C PHE A 256 22.55 10.66 16.34
N ASN A 257 23.12 11.26 17.39
CA ASN A 257 24.57 11.32 17.63
C ASN A 257 25.21 9.96 17.93
N GLU A 258 24.39 8.95 18.25
CA GLU A 258 24.83 7.56 18.45
C GLU A 258 25.01 6.81 17.13
N VAL A 259 24.53 7.39 16.03
CA VAL A 259 24.29 6.68 14.77
C VAL A 259 24.94 7.37 13.58
N LEU A 260 25.01 8.70 13.61
CA LEU A 260 25.63 9.50 12.55
C LEU A 260 27.09 9.84 12.87
N PRO A 261 27.93 10.09 11.84
CA PRO A 261 29.28 10.64 12.01
C PRO A 261 29.27 11.94 12.83
N LYS A 262 30.39 12.26 13.49
CA LYS A 262 30.50 13.51 14.26
C LYS A 262 30.49 14.71 13.29
N GLY A 263 29.48 15.58 13.41
CA GLY A 263 29.34 16.80 12.60
C GLY A 263 28.24 16.75 11.54
N SER A 264 27.43 15.68 11.52
CA SER A 264 26.17 15.57 10.77
C SER A 264 25.02 16.32 11.44
#